data_AF-A0A3C1S8U4-F1
#
_entry.id   AF-A0A3C1S8U4-F1
#
_cell.length_a   1.000
_cell.length_b   1.000
_cell.length_c   1.000
_cell.angle_alpha   90.00
_cell.angle_beta   90.00
_cell.angle_gamma   90.00
#
_symmetry.space_group_name_H-M   'P 1'
#
loop_
_entity.id
_entity.type
_entity.pdbx_description
1 polymer ?
#
loop_
_entity_poly.entity_id
_entity_poly.type
_entity_poly.pdbx_seq_one_letter_code
_entity_poly.pdbx_strand_id
1 'polypeptide(L)'
;DASFDRLWERCQDKYPLSIIRDSNFVRWRFLDHPMKQYDIFSYQQDSDLSAYAVFAIKENKARLVDILAPPSEALISDFMTQAAWALRISGAELIETWLPENHFISKLLIPIGFVNSPEPLGIFSTVRNFENSPPSDWTSENLFYTMADADLF
;
A
#
# COMPACT_ATOMS: atom_id res chain seq x y z
N ASP A 1 9.18 15.44 1.43
CA ASP A 1 8.95 15.75 2.85
C ASP A 1 9.68 14.67 3.64
N ALA A 2 10.55 15.06 4.57
CA ALA A 2 11.41 14.13 5.33
C ALA A 2 10.63 13.20 6.28
N SER A 3 9.33 13.47 6.51
CA SER A 3 8.45 12.61 7.29
C SER A 3 8.27 11.22 6.66
N PHE A 4 8.30 11.11 5.33
CA PHE A 4 8.23 9.84 4.60
C PHE A 4 9.51 9.01 4.78
N ASP A 5 10.68 9.65 4.78
CA ASP A 5 11.96 8.97 5.01
C ASP A 5 11.98 8.34 6.42
N ARG A 6 11.57 9.12 7.45
CA ARG A 6 11.46 8.61 8.83
C ARG A 6 10.44 7.50 8.98
N LEU A 7 9.30 7.60 8.28
CA LEU A 7 8.29 6.54 8.31
C LEU A 7 8.86 5.25 7.70
N TRP A 8 9.55 5.34 6.56
CA TRP A 8 10.21 4.21 5.95
C TRP A 8 11.24 3.58 6.89
N GLU A 9 12.12 4.38 7.49
CA GLU A 9 13.14 3.90 8.43
C GLU A 9 12.55 3.12 9.62
N ARG A 10 11.40 3.55 10.15
CA ARG A 10 10.70 2.84 11.24
C ARG A 10 10.00 1.57 10.78
N CYS A 11 9.60 1.51 9.52
CA CYS A 11 8.82 0.39 8.99
C CYS A 11 9.68 -0.69 8.34
N GLN A 12 10.84 -0.36 7.78
CA GLN A 12 11.62 -1.23 6.88
C GLN A 12 11.83 -2.67 7.38
N ASP A 13 12.02 -2.87 8.69
CA ASP A 13 12.18 -4.21 9.30
C ASP A 13 10.94 -5.11 9.14
N LYS A 14 9.77 -4.51 8.90
CA LYS A 14 8.49 -5.19 8.63
C LYS A 14 8.21 -5.35 7.14
N TYR A 15 9.07 -4.82 6.29
CA TYR A 15 9.03 -4.90 4.82
C TYR A 15 10.35 -5.45 4.27
N PRO A 16 10.77 -6.65 4.71
CA PRO A 16 12.13 -7.17 4.46
C PRO A 16 12.46 -7.43 2.98
N LEU A 17 11.45 -7.55 2.12
CA LEU A 17 11.63 -7.62 0.67
C LEU A 17 10.62 -6.70 -0.01
N SER A 18 11.02 -5.44 -0.22
CA SER A 18 10.17 -4.45 -0.87
C SER A 18 10.96 -3.30 -1.50
N ILE A 19 10.29 -2.49 -2.32
CA ILE A 19 10.81 -1.20 -2.76
C ILE A 19 10.87 -0.23 -1.57
N ILE A 20 11.93 0.58 -1.54
CA ILE A 20 12.08 1.68 -0.58
C ILE A 20 10.99 2.73 -0.84
N ARG A 21 10.10 2.92 0.15
CA ARG A 21 8.97 3.86 0.11
C ARG A 21 9.29 5.17 0.82
N ASP A 22 10.43 5.75 0.47
CA ASP A 22 10.91 7.01 1.03
C ASP A 22 10.27 8.23 0.31
N SER A 23 10.71 9.43 0.68
CA SER A 23 10.19 10.65 0.08
C SER A 23 10.53 10.81 -1.41
N ASN A 24 11.62 10.21 -1.88
CA ASN A 24 12.00 10.23 -3.30
C ASN A 24 11.07 9.34 -4.11
N PHE A 25 10.79 8.14 -3.62
CA PHE A 25 9.83 7.22 -4.24
C PHE A 25 8.46 7.86 -4.33
N VAL A 26 7.92 8.39 -3.22
CA VAL A 26 6.59 9.00 -3.20
C VAL A 26 6.49 10.19 -4.15
N ARG A 27 7.52 11.04 -4.18
CA ARG A 27 7.57 12.17 -5.12
C ARG A 27 7.58 11.68 -6.57
N TRP A 28 8.53 10.84 -6.94
CA TRP A 28 8.68 10.36 -8.31
C TRP A 28 7.44 9.58 -8.78
N ARG A 29 6.92 8.67 -7.96
CA ARG A 29 5.88 7.73 -8.36
C ARG A 29 4.50 8.38 -8.43
N PHE A 30 4.20 9.32 -7.53
CA PHE A 30 2.83 9.83 -7.36
C PHE A 30 2.70 11.34 -7.59
N LEU A 31 3.64 12.16 -7.10
CA LEU A 31 3.54 13.62 -7.22
C LEU A 31 3.97 14.13 -8.60
N ASP A 32 5.08 13.60 -9.10
CA ASP A 32 5.68 14.00 -10.38
C ASP A 32 5.22 13.08 -11.54
N HIS A 33 4.16 12.28 -11.32
CA HIS A 33 3.67 11.36 -12.33
C HIS A 33 3.07 12.14 -13.52
N PRO A 34 3.55 11.92 -14.77
CA PRO A 34 3.25 12.82 -15.88
C PRO A 34 1.79 12.77 -16.37
N MET A 35 1.09 11.65 -16.12
CA MET A 35 -0.20 11.35 -16.75
C MET A 35 -1.34 11.05 -15.76
N LYS A 36 -1.03 10.82 -14.48
CA LYS A 36 -2.00 10.31 -13.50
C LYS A 36 -1.94 11.19 -12.28
N GLN A 37 -3.11 11.38 -11.67
CA GLN A 37 -3.24 12.10 -10.41
C GLN A 37 -3.57 11.08 -9.34
N TYR A 38 -2.92 11.25 -8.19
CA TYR A 38 -3.08 10.39 -7.05
C TYR A 38 -3.41 11.24 -5.82
N ASP A 39 -4.33 10.73 -5.02
CA ASP A 39 -4.64 11.33 -3.73
C ASP A 39 -3.81 10.64 -2.66
N ILE A 40 -2.93 11.40 -2.01
CA ILE A 40 -2.06 10.90 -0.93
C ILE A 40 -2.69 11.26 0.39
N PHE A 41 -3.13 10.24 1.13
CA PHE A 41 -3.70 10.38 2.45
C PHE A 41 -2.59 10.11 3.47
N SER A 42 -2.38 11.06 4.38
CA SER A 42 -1.40 10.94 5.47
C SER A 42 -2.12 10.77 6.80
N TYR A 43 -1.65 9.83 7.62
CA TYR A 43 -2.08 9.69 9.00
C TYR A 43 -0.99 10.17 9.94
N GLN A 44 -1.28 11.18 10.75
CA GLN A 44 -0.32 11.81 11.64
C GLN A 44 -0.66 11.54 13.10
N GLN A 45 0.35 11.21 13.90
CA GLN A 45 0.26 11.16 15.36
C GLN A 45 1.40 12.00 15.93
N ASP A 46 1.11 12.80 16.97
CA ASP A 46 2.08 13.66 17.63
C ASP A 46 2.90 14.57 16.67
N SER A 47 2.25 15.02 15.58
CA SER A 47 2.84 15.85 14.51
C SER A 47 3.89 15.17 13.63
N ASP A 48 4.02 13.84 13.68
CA ASP A 48 4.83 13.07 12.72
C ASP A 48 3.96 12.14 11.86
N LEU A 49 4.45 11.77 10.68
CA LEU A 49 3.75 10.89 9.75
C LEU A 49 3.83 9.43 10.22
N SER A 50 2.70 8.85 10.63
CA SER A 50 2.65 7.47 11.16
C SER A 50 2.23 6.43 10.13
N ALA A 51 1.53 6.83 9.07
CA ALA A 51 1.23 6.00 7.90
C ALA A 51 0.85 6.87 6.70
N TYR A 52 0.93 6.30 5.49
CA TYR A 52 0.30 6.89 4.32
C TYR A 52 -0.41 5.82 3.47
N ALA A 53 -1.40 6.27 2.71
CA ALA A 53 -2.09 5.50 1.69
C ALA A 53 -2.23 6.37 0.44
N VAL A 54 -2.09 5.77 -0.74
CA VAL A 54 -2.22 6.46 -2.02
C VAL A 54 -3.40 5.90 -2.77
N PHE A 55 -4.28 6.77 -3.24
CA PHE A 55 -5.46 6.39 -3.98
C PHE A 55 -5.43 6.91 -5.41
N ALA A 56 -5.88 6.09 -6.37
CA ALA A 56 -6.28 6.53 -7.69
C ALA A 56 -7.81 6.41 -7.79
N ILE A 57 -8.49 7.53 -7.99
CA ILE A 57 -9.95 7.58 -8.04
C ILE A 57 -10.41 7.67 -9.49
N LYS A 58 -11.32 6.78 -9.88
CA LYS A 58 -11.98 6.81 -11.18
C LYS A 58 -13.45 6.50 -11.01
N GLU A 59 -14.30 7.44 -11.41
CA GLU A 59 -15.76 7.35 -11.25
C GLU A 59 -16.12 7.08 -9.78
N ASN A 60 -16.85 6.01 -9.49
CA ASN A 60 -17.25 5.60 -8.14
C ASN A 60 -16.27 4.59 -7.49
N LYS A 61 -15.07 4.40 -8.06
CA LYS A 61 -14.09 3.44 -7.55
C LYS A 61 -12.81 4.13 -7.11
N ALA A 62 -12.39 3.83 -5.89
CA ALA A 62 -11.08 4.21 -5.37
C ALA A 62 -10.16 2.98 -5.38
N ARG A 63 -9.00 3.09 -6.00
CA ARG A 63 -7.96 2.07 -5.92
C ARG A 63 -6.95 2.49 -4.88
N LEU A 64 -6.75 1.67 -3.85
CA LEU A 64 -5.60 1.80 -2.96
C LEU A 64 -4.36 1.31 -3.74
N VAL A 65 -3.58 2.24 -4.23
CA VAL A 65 -2.43 1.99 -5.12
C VAL A 65 -1.19 1.59 -4.33
N ASP A 66 -0.99 2.21 -3.17
CA ASP A 66 0.12 1.93 -2.26
C ASP A 66 -0.26 2.26 -0.81
N ILE A 67 0.40 1.60 0.14
CA ILE A 67 0.22 1.82 1.57
C ILE A 67 1.51 1.49 2.33
N LEU A 68 1.88 2.36 3.26
CA LEU A 68 2.96 2.13 4.22
C LEU A 68 2.47 2.44 5.63
N ALA A 69 2.54 1.45 6.51
CA ALA A 69 2.11 1.57 7.91
C ALA A 69 2.86 0.57 8.80
N PRO A 70 3.07 0.86 10.09
CA PRO A 70 3.55 -0.14 11.04
C PRO A 70 2.48 -1.22 11.31
N PRO A 71 2.85 -2.39 11.87
CA PRO A 71 1.91 -3.45 12.24
C PRO A 71 1.12 -3.08 13.50
N SER A 72 0.20 -2.13 13.37
CA SER A 72 -0.66 -1.61 14.43
C SER A 72 -2.11 -1.67 13.97
N GLU A 73 -2.89 -2.58 14.57
CA GLU A 73 -4.31 -2.76 14.27
C GLU A 73 -5.10 -1.48 14.52
N ALA A 74 -4.89 -0.83 15.68
CA ALA A 74 -5.59 0.40 16.03
C ALA A 74 -5.32 1.53 15.02
N LEU A 75 -4.06 1.70 14.64
CA LEU A 75 -3.66 2.74 13.66
C LEU A 75 -4.26 2.46 12.29
N ILE A 76 -4.10 1.23 11.77
CA ILE A 76 -4.58 0.87 10.43
C ILE A 76 -6.10 0.94 10.37
N SER A 77 -6.78 0.45 11.41
CA SER A 77 -8.24 0.48 11.49
C SER A 77 -8.76 1.92 11.49
N ASP A 78 -8.21 2.80 12.34
CA ASP A 78 -8.62 4.19 12.40
C ASP A 78 -8.32 4.92 11.09
N PHE A 79 -7.08 4.78 10.58
CA PHE A 79 -6.65 5.43 9.35
C PHE A 79 -7.52 5.03 8.15
N MET A 80 -7.70 3.73 7.92
CA MET A 80 -8.43 3.25 6.76
C MET A 80 -9.93 3.50 6.87
N THR A 81 -10.48 3.53 8.10
CA THR A 81 -11.86 3.96 8.32
C THR A 81 -12.02 5.42 7.91
N GLN A 82 -11.16 6.32 8.39
CA GLN A 82 -11.20 7.74 8.03
C GLN A 82 -11.01 7.95 6.52
N ALA A 83 -10.08 7.22 5.91
CA ALA A 83 -9.87 7.24 4.47
C ALA A 83 -11.13 6.82 3.71
N ALA A 84 -11.77 5.72 4.12
CA ALA A 84 -13.00 5.24 3.51
C ALA A 84 -14.15 6.26 3.64
N TRP A 85 -14.29 6.92 4.78
CA TRP A 85 -15.28 8.00 4.97
C TRP A 85 -15.05 9.18 4.02
N ALA A 86 -13.80 9.65 3.89
CA ALA A 86 -13.46 10.75 2.99
C ALA A 86 -13.69 10.40 1.51
N LEU A 87 -13.31 9.18 1.11
CA LEU A 87 -13.58 8.67 -0.24
C LEU A 87 -15.08 8.53 -0.51
N ARG A 88 -15.85 8.06 0.48
CA ARG A 88 -17.30 7.94 0.38
C ARG A 88 -17.99 9.28 0.18
N ILE A 89 -17.59 10.31 0.91
CA ILE A 89 -18.09 11.69 0.73
C ILE A 89 -17.78 12.20 -0.68
N SER A 90 -16.65 11.79 -1.25
CA SER A 90 -16.22 12.14 -2.61
C SER A 90 -16.88 11.30 -3.71
N GLY A 91 -17.83 10.41 -3.35
CA GLY A 91 -18.64 9.63 -4.29
C GLY A 91 -18.12 8.20 -4.55
N ALA A 92 -17.03 7.77 -3.90
CA ALA A 92 -16.58 6.39 -4.02
C ALA A 92 -17.57 5.43 -3.35
N GLU A 93 -17.78 4.29 -3.98
CA GLU A 93 -18.64 3.19 -3.54
C GLU A 93 -17.85 1.92 -3.23
N LEU A 94 -16.65 1.81 -3.80
CA LEU A 94 -15.77 0.65 -3.65
C LEU A 94 -14.32 1.09 -3.49
N ILE A 95 -13.64 0.46 -2.55
CA ILE A 95 -12.18 0.48 -2.46
C ILE A 95 -11.65 -0.88 -2.90
N GLU A 96 -10.76 -0.90 -3.88
CA GLU A 96 -10.07 -2.11 -4.33
C GLU A 96 -8.55 -1.94 -4.20
N THR A 97 -7.82 -3.04 -4.02
CA THR A 97 -6.36 -3.02 -3.84
C THR A 97 -5.77 -4.35 -4.27
N TRP A 98 -4.47 -4.34 -4.54
CA TRP A 98 -3.65 -5.55 -4.62
C TRP A 98 -2.64 -5.56 -3.48
N LEU A 99 -2.63 -6.64 -2.71
CA LEU A 99 -1.66 -6.84 -1.63
C LEU A 99 -1.26 -8.32 -1.56
N PRO A 100 -0.06 -8.64 -1.08
CA PRO A 100 0.35 -10.01 -0.85
C PRO A 100 -0.48 -10.59 0.31
N GLU A 101 -1.03 -11.79 0.11
CA GLU A 101 -1.91 -12.45 1.09
C GLU A 101 -1.26 -12.61 2.47
N ASN A 102 0.04 -12.89 2.50
CA ASN A 102 0.79 -13.19 3.73
C ASN A 102 1.16 -11.95 4.56
N HIS A 103 1.03 -10.74 4.00
CA HIS A 103 1.46 -9.52 4.68
C HIS A 103 0.46 -9.09 5.77
N PHE A 104 0.95 -8.46 6.85
CA PHE A 104 0.10 -8.07 7.98
C PHE A 104 -1.00 -7.08 7.58
N ILE A 105 -0.72 -6.18 6.64
CA ILE A 105 -1.72 -5.21 6.13
C ILE A 105 -2.95 -5.96 5.60
N SER A 106 -2.75 -6.96 4.75
CA SER A 106 -3.86 -7.73 4.16
C SER A 106 -4.77 -8.32 5.24
N LYS A 107 -4.16 -8.86 6.31
CA LYS A 107 -4.90 -9.42 7.46
C LYS A 107 -5.64 -8.35 8.25
N LEU A 108 -5.04 -7.17 8.46
CA LEU A 108 -5.61 -6.07 9.21
C LEU A 108 -6.69 -5.29 8.45
N LEU A 109 -6.75 -5.42 7.13
CA LEU A 109 -7.82 -4.82 6.32
C LEU A 109 -9.12 -5.64 6.35
N ILE A 110 -9.07 -6.96 6.61
CA ILE A 110 -10.28 -7.81 6.64
C ILE A 110 -11.30 -7.38 7.70
N PRO A 111 -10.91 -7.15 8.98
CA PRO A 111 -11.85 -6.74 10.03
C PRO A 111 -12.57 -5.41 9.76
N ILE A 112 -12.00 -4.56 8.91
CA ILE A 112 -12.57 -3.25 8.56
C ILE A 112 -13.38 -3.26 7.25
N GLY A 113 -13.68 -4.44 6.72
CA GLY A 113 -14.63 -4.63 5.61
C GLY A 113 -14.01 -4.99 4.27
N PHE A 114 -12.68 -5.14 4.17
CA PHE A 114 -12.09 -5.71 2.97
C PHE A 114 -12.37 -7.21 2.91
N VAL A 115 -12.49 -7.74 1.70
CA VAL A 115 -12.70 -9.15 1.43
C VAL A 115 -11.69 -9.63 0.39
N ASN A 116 -11.19 -10.85 0.57
CA ASN A 116 -10.35 -11.48 -0.44
C ASN A 116 -11.20 -11.76 -1.69
N SER A 117 -10.69 -11.35 -2.84
CA SER A 117 -11.29 -11.60 -4.15
C SER A 117 -10.20 -12.06 -5.11
N PRO A 118 -10.50 -12.97 -6.06
CA PRO A 118 -9.57 -13.26 -7.15
C PRO A 118 -9.16 -12.00 -7.89
N GLU A 119 -7.92 -11.95 -8.35
CA GLU A 119 -7.44 -10.87 -9.21
C GLU A 119 -8.21 -10.91 -10.55
N PRO A 120 -8.81 -9.78 -10.99
CA PRO A 120 -9.75 -9.76 -12.11
C PRO A 120 -9.14 -9.97 -13.50
N LEU A 121 -7.83 -9.75 -13.66
CA LEU A 121 -7.11 -9.85 -14.94
C LEU A 121 -6.40 -11.21 -15.15
N GLY A 122 -6.46 -12.11 -14.17
CA GLY A 122 -5.74 -13.38 -14.20
C GLY A 122 -4.23 -13.24 -14.07
N ILE A 123 -3.77 -12.15 -13.44
CA ILE A 123 -2.37 -11.86 -13.17
C ILE A 123 -1.96 -12.55 -11.87
N PHE A 124 -0.86 -13.31 -11.94
CA PHE A 124 -0.26 -13.96 -10.79
C PHE A 124 1.18 -13.48 -10.65
N SER A 125 1.54 -13.05 -9.44
CA SER A 125 2.93 -12.68 -9.14
C SER A 125 3.79 -13.94 -9.10
N THR A 126 4.92 -13.91 -9.80
CA THR A 126 5.89 -15.02 -9.81
C THR A 126 7.27 -14.47 -9.53
N VAL A 127 8.06 -15.22 -8.77
CA VAL A 127 9.45 -14.89 -8.49
C VAL A 127 10.34 -15.99 -9.03
N ARG A 128 11.39 -15.61 -9.75
CA ARG A 128 12.47 -16.52 -10.13
C ARG A 128 13.73 -16.10 -9.41
N ASN A 129 14.26 -17.00 -8.59
CA ASN A 129 15.59 -16.84 -8.01
C ASN A 129 16.63 -17.51 -8.92
N PHE A 130 17.73 -16.81 -9.22
CA PHE A 130 18.83 -17.32 -10.04
C PHE A 130 19.97 -17.93 -9.21
N GLU A 131 20.13 -17.53 -7.95
CA GLU A 131 21.25 -17.92 -7.09
C GLU A 131 20.82 -18.73 -5.85
N ASN A 132 19.56 -19.15 -5.79
CA ASN A 132 18.94 -19.85 -4.64
C ASN A 132 19.03 -19.07 -3.31
N SER A 133 19.30 -17.77 -3.35
CA SER A 133 19.36 -16.89 -2.20
C SER A 133 18.70 -15.53 -2.52
N PRO A 134 17.75 -15.03 -1.71
CA PRO A 134 17.13 -15.71 -0.58
C PRO A 134 16.26 -16.91 -1.02
N PRO A 135 15.98 -17.90 -0.15
CA PRO A 135 15.14 -19.06 -0.49
C PRO A 135 13.78 -18.65 -1.10
N SER A 136 13.26 -19.47 -2.03
CA SER A 136 11.98 -19.20 -2.70
C SER A 136 10.83 -19.02 -1.72
N ASP A 137 10.77 -19.87 -0.69
CA ASP A 137 9.68 -19.87 0.28
C ASP A 137 9.73 -18.60 1.13
N TRP A 138 10.93 -18.24 1.60
CA TRP A 138 11.14 -16.96 2.29
C TRP A 138 10.73 -15.78 1.39
N THR A 139 11.13 -15.79 0.13
CA THR A 139 10.78 -14.73 -0.83
C THR A 139 9.27 -14.62 -1.01
N SER A 140 8.57 -15.73 -1.17
CA SER A 140 7.12 -15.78 -1.32
C SER A 140 6.38 -15.29 -0.06
N GLU A 141 6.95 -15.46 1.12
CA GLU A 141 6.37 -15.00 2.39
C GLU A 141 6.66 -13.52 2.67
N ASN A 142 7.77 -12.99 2.17
CA ASN A 142 8.30 -11.69 2.56
C ASN A 142 8.18 -10.60 1.48
N LEU A 143 7.91 -10.97 0.22
CA LEU A 143 7.74 -10.01 -0.86
C LEU A 143 6.50 -9.13 -0.61
N PHE A 144 6.75 -7.85 -0.32
CA PHE A 144 5.71 -6.83 -0.29
C PHE A 144 5.68 -6.05 -1.59
N TYR A 145 4.56 -6.15 -2.30
CA TYR A 145 4.28 -5.43 -3.53
C TYR A 145 2.85 -4.90 -3.54
N THR A 146 2.64 -3.85 -4.32
CA THR A 146 1.39 -3.10 -4.45
C THR A 146 1.16 -2.75 -5.92
N MET A 147 0.07 -2.07 -6.22
CA MET A 147 -0.18 -1.60 -7.58
C MET A 147 0.86 -0.55 -8.03
N ALA A 148 1.50 0.16 -7.09
CA ALA A 148 2.56 1.11 -7.42
C ALA A 148 3.82 0.47 -8.01
N ASP A 149 4.06 -0.81 -7.72
CA ASP A 149 5.25 -1.55 -8.18
C ASP A 149 5.08 -2.09 -9.61
N ALA A 150 3.92 -1.89 -10.22
CA ALA A 150 3.61 -2.29 -11.59
C ALA A 150 3.06 -1.11 -12.41
N ASP A 151 3.39 -1.06 -13.70
CA ASP A 151 2.86 -0.04 -14.62
C ASP A 151 1.60 -0.53 -15.35
N LEU A 152 0.69 -1.15 -14.61
CA LEU A 152 -0.51 -1.81 -15.15
C LEU A 152 -1.78 -0.94 -15.10
N PHE A 153 -1.83 0.08 -14.24
CA PHE A 153 -3.04 0.90 -13.99
C PHE A 153 -2.75 2.38 -14.02
#